data_AF-A0A350BYN8-F1
#
_entry.id   AF-A0A350BYN8-F1
#
_cell.length_a   1.000
_cell.length_b   1.000
_cell.length_c   1.000
_cell.angle_alpha   90.00
_cell.angle_beta   90.00
_cell.angle_gamma   90.00
#
_symmetry.space_group_name_H-M   'P 1'
#
loop_
_entity.id
_entity.type
_entity.pdbx_description
1 polymer ?
#
loop_
_entity_poly.entity_id
_entity_poly.type
_entity_poly.pdbx_seq_one_letter_code
_entity_poly.pdbx_strand_id
1 'polypeptide(L)' 'YFDVVEDMIPTEEYIGYDNTLIEAEYLTEIRPGDTITIRAYRTDDARLFEGRTDRSCFRIRMKKM' A
#
# COMPACT_ATOMS: atom_id res chain seq x y z
N TYR A 1 3.23 5.75 6.00
CA TYR A 1 2.28 4.96 5.18
C TYR A 1 2.99 4.41 3.96
N PHE A 2 3.57 5.28 3.12
CA PHE A 2 4.35 4.87 1.95
C PHE A 2 5.58 4.05 2.31
N ASP A 3 6.40 4.50 3.25
CA ASP A 3 7.61 3.76 3.66
C ASP A 3 7.32 2.31 4.05
N VAL A 4 6.22 2.07 4.76
CA VAL A 4 5.80 0.71 5.17
C VAL A 4 5.35 -0.14 3.98
N VAL A 5 4.74 0.48 2.96
CA VAL A 5 4.35 -0.20 1.72
C VAL A 5 5.59 -0.48 0.85
N GLU A 6 6.54 0.45 0.77
CA GLU A 6 7.80 0.26 0.06
C GLU A 6 8.63 -0.87 0.66
N ASP A 7 8.72 -0.94 2.00
CA ASP A 7 9.40 -2.04 2.71
C ASP A 7 8.79 -3.42 2.44
N MET A 8 7.50 -3.47 2.05
CA MET A 8 6.79 -4.71 1.74
C MET A 8 6.93 -5.17 0.30
N ILE A 9 7.46 -4.35 -0.60
CA ILE A 9 7.64 -4.69 -2.00
C ILE A 9 9.05 -5.29 -2.17
N PRO A 10 9.18 -6.58 -2.54
CA PRO A 10 10.47 -7.16 -2.84
C PRO A 10 11.21 -6.32 -3.88
N THR A 11 12.49 -6.06 -3.65
CA THR A 11 13.32 -5.19 -4.52
C THR A 11 13.34 -5.66 -5.98
N GLU A 12 13.17 -6.96 -6.20
CA GLU A 12 13.08 -7.60 -7.52
C GLU A 12 11.80 -7.22 -8.28
N GLU A 13 10.71 -6.91 -7.56
CA GLU A 13 9.41 -6.54 -8.13
C GLU A 13 9.29 -5.04 -8.42
N TYR A 14 10.27 -4.21 -8.04
CA TYR A 14 10.37 -2.81 -8.47
C TYR A 14 10.71 -2.70 -9.98
N ILE A 15 11.27 -3.75 -10.58
CA ILE A 15 11.66 -3.75 -11.99
C ILE A 15 10.39 -3.96 -12.84
N GLY A 16 9.79 -2.85 -13.28
CA GLY A 16 8.67 -2.85 -14.24
C GLY A 16 7.35 -2.22 -13.76
N TYR A 17 7.31 -1.61 -12.57
CA TYR A 17 6.18 -0.76 -12.16
C TYR A 17 6.56 0.70 -12.34
N ASP A 18 5.64 1.47 -12.91
CA ASP A 18 5.83 2.90 -13.03
C ASP A 18 5.43 3.55 -11.70
N ASN A 19 6.43 3.99 -10.93
CA ASN A 19 6.20 4.77 -9.70
C ASN A 19 5.61 6.17 -10.01
N THR A 20 5.36 6.49 -11.29
CA THR A 20 4.88 7.79 -11.73
C THR A 20 3.40 8.03 -11.39
N LEU A 21 2.59 6.99 -11.09
CA LEU A 21 1.24 7.16 -10.55
C LEU A 21 0.93 6.25 -9.36
N ILE A 22 0.91 6.89 -8.21
CA ILE A 22 0.54 6.30 -6.93
C ILE A 22 -0.73 7.01 -6.43
N GLU A 23 -1.80 6.24 -6.24
CA GLU A 23 -3.06 6.75 -5.66
C GLU A 23 -3.11 6.37 -4.17
N ALA A 24 -3.31 7.35 -3.29
CA ALA A 24 -3.41 7.14 -1.85
C ALA A 24 -4.71 7.71 -1.29
N GLU A 25 -5.43 6.90 -0.54
CA GLU A 25 -6.64 7.27 0.20
C GLU A 25 -6.37 7.13 1.70
N TYR A 26 -6.55 8.20 2.46
CA TYR A 26 -6.41 8.22 3.93
C TYR A 26 -7.79 8.33 4.57
N LEU A 27 -8.21 7.27 5.26
CA LEU A 27 -9.59 7.11 5.74
C LEU A 27 -9.73 7.37 7.24
N THR A 28 -8.76 6.94 8.03
CA THR A 28 -8.81 7.05 9.49
C THR A 28 -7.39 7.23 10.04
N GLU A 29 -7.27 8.08 11.04
CA GLU A 29 -6.01 8.37 11.71
C GLU A 29 -5.56 7.17 12.56
N ILE A 30 -4.29 6.81 12.44
CA ILE A 30 -3.62 5.77 13.25
C ILE A 30 -3.00 6.45 14.47
N ARG A 31 -3.14 5.84 15.65
CA ARG A 31 -2.52 6.34 16.88
C ARG A 31 -1.22 5.59 17.21
N PRO A 32 -0.27 6.23 17.91
CA PRO A 32 0.90 5.54 18.44
C PRO A 32 0.48 4.36 19.34
N GLY A 33 1.06 3.18 19.07
CA GLY A 33 0.72 1.94 19.78
C GLY A 33 -0.34 1.08 19.08
N ASP A 34 -1.02 1.60 18.06
CA ASP A 34 -1.93 0.80 17.24
C ASP A 34 -1.16 -0.24 16.44
N THR A 35 -1.66 -1.47 16.43
CA THR A 35 -1.14 -2.52 15.56
C THR A 35 -1.89 -2.48 14.24
N ILE A 36 -1.14 -2.43 13.13
CA ILE A 36 -1.72 -2.41 11.79
C ILE A 36 -1.40 -3.70 11.08
N THR A 37 -2.45 -4.30 10.52
CA THR A 37 -2.31 -5.36 9.53
C THR A 37 -2.35 -4.76 8.15
N ILE A 38 -1.32 -5.02 7.35
CA ILE A 38 -1.31 -4.62 5.94
C ILE A 38 -1.68 -5.81 5.08
N ARG A 39 -2.67 -5.63 4.21
CA ARG A 39 -3.05 -6.59 3.19
C ARG A 39 -2.57 -6.08 1.84
N ALA A 40 -1.82 -6.91 1.14
CA ALA A 40 -1.40 -6.64 -0.23
C ALA A 40 -2.23 -7.50 -1.19
N TYR A 41 -2.68 -6.87 -2.27
CA TYR A 41 -3.41 -7.50 -3.37
C TYR A 41 -2.69 -7.18 -4.67
N ARG A 42 -2.73 -8.13 -5.59
CA ARG A 42 -2.19 -7.97 -6.94
C ARG A 42 -3.32 -8.12 -7.94
N THR A 43 -3.47 -7.13 -8.81
CA THR A 43 -4.30 -7.21 -10.01
C THR A 43 -3.40 -7.26 -11.24
N ASP A 44 -4.01 -7.48 -12.40
CA ASP A 44 -3.29 -7.53 -13.67
C ASP A 44 -2.59 -6.19 -13.93
N ASP A 45 -3.24 -5.08 -13.59
CA ASP A 45 -2.84 -3.70 -13.86
C ASP A 45 -2.28 -2.94 -12.65
N ALA A 46 -2.31 -3.49 -11.45
CA ALA A 46 -1.92 -2.75 -10.25
C ALA A 46 -1.52 -3.64 -9.06
N ARG A 47 -0.91 -3.00 -8.07
CA ARG A 47 -0.85 -3.48 -6.69
C ARG A 47 -1.69 -2.59 -5.81
N LEU A 48 -2.40 -3.21 -4.88
CA LEU A 48 -3.21 -2.51 -3.89
C LEU A 48 -2.75 -2.92 -2.51
N PHE A 49 -2.58 -1.93 -1.64
CA PHE A 49 -2.25 -2.11 -0.24
C PHE A 49 -3.36 -1.50 0.60
N GLU A 50 -3.83 -2.24 1.59
CA GLU A 50 -4.81 -1.75 2.56
C GLU A 50 -4.27 -1.97 3.96
N GLY A 51 -4.07 -0.87 4.69
CA GLY A 51 -3.74 -0.92 6.11
C GLY A 51 -4.99 -0.90 6.97
N ARG A 52 -5.06 -1.80 7.94
CA ARG A 52 -6.22 -1.97 8.81
C ARG A 52 -5.83 -2.10 10.28
N THR A 53 -6.61 -1.45 11.12
CA THR A 53 -6.80 -1.80 12.53
C THR A 53 -8.06 -2.67 12.63
N ASP A 54 -9.09 -2.22 13.36
CA ASP A 54 -10.47 -2.68 13.31
C ASP A 54 -11.18 -2.37 11.97
N ARG A 55 -10.82 -1.24 11.34
CA ARG A 55 -11.34 -0.77 10.04
C ARG A 55 -10.20 -0.34 9.11
N SER A 56 -10.53 -0.04 7.85
CA SER A 56 -9.56 0.45 6.87
C SER A 56 -9.07 1.85 7.26
N CYS A 57 -7.76 2.00 7.40
CA CYS A 57 -7.12 3.27 7.77
C CYS A 57 -6.57 3.98 6.54
N PHE A 58 -6.02 3.23 5.59
CA PHE A 58 -5.51 3.76 4.33
C PHE A 58 -5.57 2.72 3.21
N ARG A 59 -5.57 3.20 1.97
CA ARG A 59 -5.42 2.39 0.76
C ARG A 59 -4.41 3.04 -0.18
N ILE A 60 -3.51 2.24 -0.73
CA ILE A 60 -2.51 2.68 -1.71
C ILE A 60 -2.63 1.80 -2.95
N ARG A 61 -2.73 2.41 -4.13
CA ARG A 61 -2.70 1.71 -5.43
C ARG A 61 -1.51 2.17 -6.25
N MET A 62 -0.73 1.22 -6.72
CA MET A 62 0.40 1.43 -7.63
C MET A 62 0.07 0.74 -8.96
N LYS A 63 -0.04 1.49 -10.05
CA LYS A 63 -0.39 0.92 -11.37
C LYS A 63 0.85 0.36 -12.07
N LYS A 64 0.65 -0.69 -12.88
CA LYS A 64 1.59 -1.18 -13.88
C LYS A 64 1.36 -0.46 -15.20
N MET A 65 2.39 -0.44 -16.04
CA MET A 65 2.27 -0.09 -17.46
C MET A 65 1.58 -1.20 -18.26
#